data_AF-U4QM39-F1
#
_entry.id   AF-U4QM39-F1
#
_cell.length_a   1.000
_cell.length_b   1.000
_cell.length_c   1.000
_cell.angle_alpha   90.00
_cell.angle_beta   90.00
_cell.angle_gamma   90.00
#
_symmetry.space_group_name_H-M   'P 1'
#
loop_
_entity.id
_entity.type
_entity.pdbx_description
1 polymer ?
#
loop_
_entity_poly.entity_id
_entity_poly.type
_entity_poly.pdbx_seq_one_letter_code
_entity_poly.pdbx_strand_id
1 'polypeptide(L)'
;MLKKTFVKLACATMLVNAGISILPASLSTTYPSQVQASATSIAARELGIDVASYQSADLTAHAKAGSQIAIVKVSEGTSYRNPKNKIGYC
;
A
#
# COMPACT_ATOMS: atom_id res chain seq x y z
N MET A 1 -9.68 -8.44 26.86
CA MET A 1 -10.15 -8.07 25.51
C MET A 1 -10.11 -6.55 25.39
N LEU A 2 -9.13 -5.99 24.68
CA LEU A 2 -8.92 -4.54 24.60
C LEU A 2 -9.75 -3.97 23.43
N LYS A 3 -10.88 -3.32 23.74
CA LYS A 3 -11.73 -2.67 22.73
C LYS A 3 -11.08 -1.36 22.29
N LYS A 4 -10.63 -1.27 21.04
CA LYS A 4 -10.13 -0.03 20.43
C LYS A 4 -11.33 0.82 19.99
N THR A 5 -11.59 1.91 20.69
CA THR A 5 -12.59 2.91 20.32
C THR A 5 -12.00 3.87 19.30
N PHE A 6 -12.55 3.87 18.09
CA PHE A 6 -12.26 4.89 17.07
C PHE A 6 -12.99 6.18 17.44
N VAL A 7 -12.23 7.27 17.63
CA VAL A 7 -12.77 8.61 17.90
C VAL A 7 -13.33 9.17 16.60
N LYS A 8 -14.67 9.31 16.53
CA LYS A 8 -15.34 10.02 15.42
C LYS A 8 -15.10 11.52 15.60
N LEU A 9 -14.42 12.13 14.63
CA LEU A 9 -14.28 13.57 14.51
C LEU A 9 -15.61 14.16 14.01
N ALA A 10 -16.32 14.89 14.86
CA ALA A 10 -17.52 15.62 14.47
C ALA A 10 -17.13 17.05 14.04
N CYS A 11 -17.39 17.39 12.78
CA CYS A 11 -17.30 18.78 12.33
C CYS A 11 -18.53 19.54 12.84
N ALA A 12 -18.35 20.31 13.91
CA ALA A 12 -19.32 21.28 14.36
C ALA A 12 -19.16 22.58 13.57
N THR A 13 -20.16 22.96 12.77
CA THR A 13 -20.37 24.35 12.36
C THR A 13 -21.84 24.69 12.64
N MET A 14 -22.04 25.66 13.54
CA MET A 14 -23.35 26.18 13.94
C MET A 14 -23.74 27.39 13.07
N LEU A 15 -25.05 27.51 12.85
CA LEU A 15 -25.87 28.54 12.21
C LEU A 15 -25.31 29.97 12.08
N VAL A 16 -25.62 30.60 10.92
CA VAL A 16 -26.09 32.00 10.90
C VAL A 16 -27.16 32.16 9.81
N ASN A 17 -28.39 32.46 10.20
CA ASN A 17 -29.44 32.94 9.30
C ASN A 17 -29.57 34.45 9.55
N ALA A 18 -29.01 35.27 8.68
CA ALA A 18 -29.24 36.71 8.66
C ALA A 18 -29.82 37.05 7.29
N GLY A 19 -31.12 37.40 7.27
CA GLY A 19 -31.80 37.84 6.05
C GLY A 19 -31.29 39.20 5.62
N ILE A 20 -30.80 39.29 4.38
CA ILE A 20 -30.63 40.56 3.65
C ILE A 20 -31.04 40.28 2.19
N SER A 21 -32.05 41.02 1.71
CA SER A 21 -32.45 41.10 0.31
C SER A 21 -31.37 41.81 -0.49
N ILE A 22 -30.80 41.15 -1.50
CA ILE A 22 -29.86 41.77 -2.45
C ILE A 22 -30.18 41.25 -3.85
N LEU A 23 -30.32 42.19 -4.80
CA LEU A 23 -30.59 41.99 -6.23
C LEU A 23 -29.68 40.93 -6.88
N PRO A 24 -30.10 40.28 -7.98
CA PRO A 24 -29.22 39.37 -8.72
C PRO A 24 -28.17 40.17 -9.49
N ALA A 25 -27.07 40.53 -8.82
CA ALA A 25 -25.81 40.78 -9.51
C ALA A 25 -25.21 39.41 -9.86
N SER A 26 -25.12 39.11 -11.15
CA SER A 26 -24.39 37.95 -11.65
C SER A 26 -22.91 38.11 -11.33
N LEU A 27 -22.49 37.68 -10.14
CA LEU A 27 -21.09 37.44 -9.85
C LEU A 27 -20.64 36.29 -10.74
N SER A 28 -19.79 36.60 -11.73
CA SER A 28 -18.96 35.61 -12.41
C SER A 28 -18.10 34.91 -11.37
N THR A 29 -18.62 33.80 -10.85
CA THR A 29 -17.85 32.85 -10.06
C THR A 29 -16.69 32.40 -10.92
N THR A 30 -15.48 32.66 -10.43
CA THR A 30 -14.25 32.03 -10.89
C THR A 30 -14.48 30.52 -10.85
N TYR A 31 -14.71 29.92 -12.01
CA TYR A 31 -14.78 28.47 -12.13
C TYR A 31 -13.44 27.92 -11.65
N PRO A 32 -13.37 27.13 -10.56
CA PRO A 32 -12.19 26.35 -10.33
C PRO A 32 -12.11 25.37 -11.50
N SER A 33 -11.10 25.50 -12.36
CA SER A 33 -10.74 24.47 -13.31
C SER A 33 -10.33 23.24 -12.50
N GLN A 34 -11.30 22.37 -12.25
CA GLN A 34 -11.05 21.11 -11.56
C GLN A 34 -10.29 20.22 -12.54
N VAL A 35 -8.96 20.22 -12.41
CA VAL A 35 -8.11 19.30 -13.15
C VAL A 35 -8.30 17.92 -12.55
N GLN A 36 -8.88 17.00 -13.32
CA GLN A 36 -9.05 15.61 -12.92
C GLN A 36 -7.68 14.93 -12.87
N ALA A 37 -7.20 14.60 -11.67
CA ALA A 37 -5.98 13.82 -11.49
C ALA A 37 -6.20 12.39 -12.02
N SER A 38 -5.18 11.83 -12.70
CA SER A 38 -5.20 10.43 -13.13
C SER A 38 -5.31 9.52 -11.91
N ALA A 39 -6.47 8.87 -11.75
CA ALA A 39 -6.74 7.90 -10.69
C ALA A 39 -6.26 6.48 -11.08
N THR A 40 -5.20 6.36 -11.88
CA THR A 40 -4.59 5.08 -12.23
C THR A 40 -4.09 4.39 -10.96
N SER A 41 -4.95 3.57 -10.37
CA SER A 41 -4.61 2.68 -9.26
C SER A 41 -3.74 1.57 -9.79
N ILE A 42 -2.53 1.45 -9.28
CA ILE A 42 -1.66 0.31 -9.59
C ILE A 42 -2.25 -0.91 -8.89
N ALA A 43 -2.30 -2.06 -9.59
CA ALA A 43 -2.67 -3.32 -8.97
C ALA A 43 -1.80 -3.57 -7.72
N ALA A 44 -2.39 -4.23 -6.71
CA ALA A 44 -1.67 -4.53 -5.48
C ALA A 44 -0.37 -5.30 -5.81
N ARG A 45 0.76 -4.80 -5.31
CA ARG A 45 2.06 -5.45 -5.52
C ARG A 45 2.12 -6.73 -4.70
N GLU A 46 2.66 -7.78 -5.31
CA GLU A 46 2.88 -9.05 -4.63
C GLU A 46 4.14 -8.97 -3.75
N LEU A 47 4.08 -9.58 -2.56
CA LEU A 47 5.24 -9.71 -1.69
C LEU A 47 6.05 -10.94 -2.10
N GLY A 48 7.37 -10.77 -2.24
CA GLY A 48 8.31 -11.84 -2.54
C GLY A 48 9.52 -11.77 -1.63
N ILE A 49 10.23 -12.89 -1.48
CA ILE A 49 11.49 -12.96 -0.72
C ILE A 49 12.61 -13.53 -1.59
N ASP A 50 13.83 -13.03 -1.40
CA ASP A 50 15.04 -13.66 -1.91
C ASP A 50 15.89 -14.17 -0.75
N VAL A 51 16.43 -15.39 -0.88
CA VAL A 51 17.19 -16.04 0.17
C VAL A 51 18.44 -16.70 -0.39
N ALA A 52 19.54 -16.62 0.35
CA ALA A 52 20.80 -17.27 0.06
C ALA A 52 21.31 -18.04 1.29
N SER A 53 22.50 -18.62 1.16
CA SER A 53 23.10 -19.50 2.18
C SER A 53 23.36 -18.80 3.52
N TYR A 54 23.63 -17.50 3.50
CA TYR A 54 23.99 -16.72 4.67
C TYR A 54 22.77 -16.27 5.49
N GLN A 55 21.55 -16.37 4.95
CA GLN A 55 20.32 -16.16 5.70
C GLN A 55 19.83 -17.46 6.35
N SER A 56 19.25 -17.34 7.54
CA SER A 56 18.46 -18.40 8.18
C SER A 56 16.98 -18.08 8.01
N ALA A 57 16.49 -18.15 6.77
CA ALA A 57 15.10 -17.83 6.45
C ALA A 57 14.20 -19.08 6.60
N ASP A 58 13.08 -18.92 7.29
CA ASP A 58 11.96 -19.88 7.27
C ASP A 58 10.95 -19.48 6.20
N LEU A 59 10.90 -20.22 5.09
CA LEU A 59 9.96 -19.96 3.99
C LEU A 59 8.49 -20.04 4.46
N THR A 60 8.19 -20.84 5.47
CA THR A 60 6.84 -20.98 6.04
C THR A 60 6.41 -19.71 6.74
N ALA A 61 7.30 -19.08 7.51
CA ALA A 61 7.03 -17.82 8.17
C ALA A 61 6.76 -16.69 7.16
N HIS A 62 7.51 -16.65 6.05
CA HIS A 62 7.33 -15.64 5.02
C HIS A 62 6.07 -15.87 4.18
N ALA A 63 5.72 -17.13 3.89
CA ALA A 63 4.43 -17.46 3.28
C ALA A 63 3.25 -17.02 4.16
N LYS A 64 3.33 -17.26 5.48
CA LYS A 64 2.33 -16.79 6.44
C LYS A 64 2.25 -15.26 6.55
N ALA A 65 3.36 -14.57 6.28
CA ALA A 65 3.42 -13.11 6.23
C ALA A 65 2.88 -12.51 4.90
N GLY A 66 2.40 -13.35 3.97
CA GLY A 66 1.80 -12.92 2.71
C GLY A 66 2.77 -12.92 1.52
N SER A 67 3.97 -13.49 1.66
CA SER A 67 4.86 -13.68 0.53
C SER A 67 4.32 -14.77 -0.39
N GLN A 68 4.23 -14.46 -1.68
CA GLN A 68 3.70 -15.35 -2.73
C GLN A 68 4.81 -16.04 -3.51
N ILE A 69 6.01 -15.46 -3.54
CA ILE A 69 7.14 -15.95 -4.33
C ILE A 69 8.39 -15.98 -3.45
N ALA A 70 9.17 -17.06 -3.55
CA ALA A 70 10.49 -17.16 -2.96
C ALA A 70 11.54 -17.46 -4.05
N ILE A 71 12.61 -16.67 -4.08
CA ILE A 71 13.75 -16.86 -4.97
C ILE A 71 14.92 -17.37 -4.13
N VAL A 72 15.39 -18.59 -4.41
CA VAL A 72 16.47 -19.22 -3.67
C VAL A 72 17.74 -19.20 -4.52
N LYS A 73 18.82 -18.61 -4.00
CA LYS A 73 20.13 -18.64 -4.66
C LYS A 73 20.62 -20.07 -4.79
N VAL A 74 20.93 -20.50 -6.01
CA VAL A 74 21.40 -21.86 -6.29
C VAL A 74 22.92 -21.94 -6.38
N SER A 75 23.54 -20.97 -7.05
CA SER A 75 24.98 -20.97 -7.38
C SER A 75 25.55 -19.55 -7.41
N GLU A 76 26.87 -19.45 -7.49
CA GLU A 76 27.60 -18.20 -7.74
C GLU A 76 28.88 -18.48 -8.54
N GLY A 77 29.13 -17.67 -9.57
CA GLY A 77 30.20 -17.93 -10.53
C GLY A 77 30.09 -19.33 -11.13
N THR A 78 31.25 -19.96 -11.35
CA THR A 78 31.31 -21.32 -11.92
C THR A 78 31.31 -22.42 -10.85
N SER A 79 31.71 -22.10 -9.62
CA SER A 79 32.14 -23.11 -8.65
C SER A 79 31.29 -23.18 -7.38
N TYR A 80 30.66 -22.08 -6.96
CA TYR A 80 29.89 -22.10 -5.72
C TYR A 80 28.50 -22.71 -5.95
N ARG A 81 28.05 -23.52 -4.98
CA ARG A 81 26.70 -24.07 -4.88
C ARG A 81 26.18 -23.81 -3.48
N ASN A 82 24.94 -23.34 -3.37
CA ASN A 82 24.33 -23.07 -2.09
C ASN A 82 24.12 -24.39 -1.33
N PRO A 83 24.80 -24.64 -0.19
CA PRO A 83 24.68 -25.89 0.54
C PRO A 83 23.30 -26.10 1.18
N LYS A 84 22.53 -25.03 1.34
CA LYS A 84 21.15 -25.08 1.87
C LYS A 84 20.12 -25.39 0.80
N ASN A 85 20.49 -25.33 -0.47
CA ASN A 85 19.57 -25.64 -1.55
C ASN A 85 19.60 -27.14 -1.86
N LYS A 86 18.50 -27.84 -1.57
CA LYS A 86 18.34 -29.25 -1.91
C LYS A 86 17.76 -29.38 -3.32
N ILE A 87 18.55 -29.06 -4.33
CA ILE A 87 18.26 -29.55 -5.69
C ILE A 87 18.89 -30.95 -5.74
N GLY A 88 18.05 -31.98 -5.60
CA GLY A 88 18.46 -33.35 -5.89
C GLY A 88 18.89 -33.42 -7.35
N TYR A 89 20.04 -34.01 -7.63
CA TYR A 89 20.38 -34.43 -8.98
C TYR A 89 19.38 -35.52 -9.37
N CYS A 90 18.46 -35.20 -10.30
CA CYS A 90 17.65 -36.19 -10.99
C CYS A 90 18.54 -36.99 -11.95
#